data_AF-A0A7R9Q4S1-F1
#
_entry.id   AF-A0A7R9Q4S1-F1
#
_cell.length_a   1.000
_cell.length_b   1.000
_cell.length_c   1.000
_cell.angle_alpha   90.00
_cell.angle_beta   90.00
_cell.angle_gamma   90.00
#
_symmetry.space_group_name_H-M   'P 1'
#
loop_
_entity.id
_entity.type
_entity.pdbx_description
1 polymer ?
#
loop_
_entity_poly.entity_id
_entity_poly.type
_entity_poly.pdbx_seq_one_letter_code
_entity_poly.pdbx_strand_id
1 'polypeptide(L)'
;MDNGVPHSAPDGQYLVNEIRTNGPKLGLKLGFVWNRTKSEDLYASVGGERRLILDELSHFDRYPVDMIVEVSHPCVIYEFGHKFIQHSDLMVRDI
;
A
#
# COMPACT_ATOMS: atom_id res chain seq x y z
N MET A 1 11.15 21.43 14.76
CA MET A 1 9.71 21.38 14.46
C MET A 1 9.47 20.01 13.90
N ASP A 2 8.87 19.15 14.69
CA ASP A 2 8.61 17.75 14.34
C ASP A 2 7.43 17.74 13.37
N ASN A 3 7.71 17.53 12.08
CA ASN A 3 6.70 17.49 11.04
C ASN A 3 6.02 16.13 11.11
N GLY A 4 4.99 16.03 11.95
CA GLY A 4 4.22 14.82 12.26
C GLY A 4 4.11 13.84 11.09
N VAL A 5 5.03 12.88 11.06
CA VAL A 5 4.98 11.75 10.14
C VAL A 5 3.93 10.78 10.70
N PRO A 6 2.86 10.46 9.96
CA PRO A 6 1.82 9.55 10.45
C PRO A 6 2.40 8.16 10.70
N HIS A 7 2.00 7.50 11.79
CA HIS A 7 2.49 6.17 12.19
C HIS A 7 1.83 5.04 11.37
N SER A 8 2.03 5.03 10.06
CA SER A 8 2.02 3.77 9.29
C SER A 8 3.41 3.11 9.40
N ALA A 9 3.53 1.82 9.05
CA ALA A 9 4.84 1.16 9.02
C ALA A 9 5.81 2.03 8.19
N PRO A 10 7.02 2.38 8.68
CA PRO A 10 7.88 3.38 8.06
C PRO A 10 8.08 3.17 6.56
N ASP A 11 8.21 1.90 6.17
CA ASP A 11 8.44 1.47 4.79
C ASP A 11 7.22 1.75 3.90
N GLY A 12 6.00 1.52 4.40
CA GLY A 12 4.76 1.80 3.68
C GLY A 12 4.54 3.29 3.46
N GLN A 13 4.76 4.12 4.49
CA GLN A 13 4.67 5.57 4.37
C GLN A 13 5.67 6.12 3.34
N TYR A 14 6.91 5.62 3.41
CA TYR A 14 7.97 6.01 2.50
C TYR A 14 7.61 5.68 1.05
N LEU A 15 7.14 4.45 0.78
CA LEU A 15 6.73 4.05 -0.56
C LEU A 15 5.59 4.91 -1.10
N VAL A 16 4.57 5.21 -0.29
CA VAL A 16 3.48 6.11 -0.68
C VAL A 16 4.03 7.49 -1.09
N ASN A 17 4.95 8.04 -0.31
CA ASN A 17 5.54 9.35 -0.58
C ASN A 17 6.39 9.34 -1.85
N GLU A 18 7.23 8.32 -2.05
CA GLU A 18 8.07 8.18 -3.25
C GLU A 18 7.25 7.94 -4.51
N ILE A 19 6.24 7.06 -4.45
CA ILE A 19 5.34 6.79 -5.59
C ILE A 19 4.56 8.06 -5.96
N ARG A 20 4.14 8.89 -5.01
CA ARG A 20 3.42 10.14 -5.33
C ARG A 20 4.34 11.23 -5.85
N THR A 21 5.55 11.35 -5.29
CA THR A 21 6.50 12.42 -5.63
C THR A 21 7.26 12.14 -6.92
N ASN A 22 7.82 10.94 -7.02
CA ASN A 22 8.74 10.54 -8.08
C ASN A 22 8.12 9.52 -9.04
N GLY A 23 7.15 8.74 -8.59
CA GLY A 23 6.49 7.70 -9.39
C GLY A 23 5.94 8.18 -10.74
N PRO A 24 5.26 9.34 -10.88
CA PRO A 24 4.74 9.76 -12.18
C PRO A 24 5.83 9.94 -13.26
N LYS A 25 7.05 10.32 -12.86
CA LYS A 25 8.20 10.45 -13.79
C LYS A 25 8.72 9.08 -14.26
N LEU A 26 8.41 8.03 -13.51
CA LEU A 26 8.78 6.65 -13.77
C LEU A 26 7.60 5.84 -14.36
N GLY A 27 6.46 6.48 -14.64
CA GLY A 27 5.25 5.81 -15.10
C GLY A 27 4.47 5.07 -14.00
N LEU A 28 4.79 5.30 -12.73
CA LEU A 28 4.11 4.69 -11.58
C LEU A 28 2.99 5.56 -11.06
N LYS A 29 1.94 4.92 -10.55
CA LYS A 29 0.81 5.55 -9.87
C LYS A 29 0.41 4.73 -8.66
N LEU A 30 0.09 5.39 -7.56
CA LEU A 30 -0.46 4.72 -6.38
C LEU A 30 -1.86 4.16 -6.70
N GLY A 31 -2.01 2.84 -6.63
CA GLY A 31 -3.28 2.14 -6.85
C GLY A 31 -4.16 2.14 -5.60
N PHE A 32 -3.68 1.51 -4.54
CA PHE A 32 -4.29 1.53 -3.21
C PHE A 32 -3.24 1.32 -2.11
N VAL A 33 -3.66 1.58 -0.87
CA VAL A 33 -2.97 1.18 0.36
C VAL A 33 -3.92 0.34 1.19
N TRP A 34 -3.36 -0.59 1.96
CA TRP A 34 -4.15 -1.38 2.90
C TRP A 34 -3.37 -1.56 4.19
N ASN A 35 -4.07 -1.45 5.30
CA ASN A 35 -3.62 -1.88 6.62
C ASN A 35 -4.81 -2.54 7.32
N ARG A 36 -4.56 -3.48 8.23
CA ARG A 36 -5.61 -4.14 9.02
C ARG A 36 -6.41 -3.12 9.83
N THR A 37 -5.73 -2.11 10.38
CA THR A 37 -6.38 -1.01 11.10
C THR A 37 -6.47 0.22 10.20
N LYS A 38 -7.67 0.76 10.00
CA LYS A 38 -7.90 2.02 9.28
C LYS A 38 -7.74 3.19 10.25
N SER A 39 -6.51 3.63 10.47
CA SER A 39 -6.22 4.79 11.33
C SER A 39 -6.33 6.11 10.56
N GLU A 40 -6.47 7.21 11.29
CA GLU A 40 -6.32 8.56 10.72
C GLU A 40 -4.93 8.75 10.09
N ASP A 41 -3.90 8.09 10.62
CA ASP A 41 -2.56 8.11 10.04
C ASP A 41 -2.50 7.50 8.64
N LEU A 42 -3.23 6.40 8.40
CA LEU A 42 -3.38 5.81 7.07
C LEU A 42 -4.14 6.75 6.12
N TYR A 43 -5.11 7.50 6.65
CA TYR A 43 -5.84 8.49 5.86
C TYR A 43 -4.96 9.69 5.50
N ALA A 44 -4.14 10.17 6.45
CA ALA A 44 -3.16 11.21 6.22
C ALA A 44 -2.07 10.78 5.23
N SER A 45 -1.62 9.52 5.27
CA SER A 45 -0.56 9.01 4.37
C SER A 45 -0.91 9.15 2.89
N VAL A 46 -2.18 8.96 2.55
CA VAL A 46 -2.71 9.12 1.19
C VAL A 46 -3.25 10.52 0.91
N GLY A 47 -2.94 11.51 1.75
CA GLY A 47 -3.37 12.90 1.57
C GLY A 47 -4.88 13.09 1.63
N GLY A 48 -5.58 12.28 2.42
CA GLY A 48 -7.04 12.34 2.58
C GLY A 48 -7.85 11.71 1.43
N GLU A 49 -7.19 11.01 0.51
CA GLU A 49 -7.87 10.37 -0.62
C GLU A 49 -8.45 9.00 -0.22
N ARG A 50 -9.61 9.00 0.44
CA ARG A 50 -10.28 7.77 0.96
C ARG A 50 -10.39 6.62 -0.04
N ARG A 51 -10.58 6.93 -1.34
CA ARG A 51 -10.67 5.94 -2.42
C ARG A 51 -9.39 5.11 -2.62
N LEU A 52 -8.25 5.59 -2.14
CA LEU A 52 -6.97 4.89 -2.18
C LEU A 52 -6.81 3.93 -1.00
N ILE A 53 -7.68 3.98 0.01
CA ILE A 53 -7.65 3.05 1.13
C ILE A 53 -8.58 1.90 0.80
N LEU A 54 -8.02 0.72 0.63
CA LEU A 54 -8.80 -0.48 0.46
C LEU A 54 -9.43 -0.85 1.80
N ASP A 55 -10.75 -1.02 1.87
CA ASP A 55 -11.45 -1.40 3.10
C ASP A 55 -11.08 -2.83 3.52
N GLU A 56 -11.41 -3.80 2.68
CA GLU A 56 -11.14 -5.22 2.89
C GLU A 56 -10.10 -5.72 1.89
N LEU A 57 -9.06 -6.41 2.39
CA LEU A 57 -7.97 -6.85 1.52
C LEU A 57 -8.45 -7.80 0.44
N SER A 58 -9.46 -8.61 0.73
CA SER A 58 -10.09 -9.55 -0.22
C SER A 58 -10.71 -8.87 -1.45
N HIS A 59 -10.89 -7.54 -1.45
CA HIS A 59 -11.40 -6.76 -2.58
C HIS A 59 -10.28 -6.20 -3.48
N PHE A 60 -9.02 -6.59 -3.27
CA PHE A 60 -7.88 -6.07 -4.05
C PHE A 60 -8.05 -6.28 -5.56
N ASP A 61 -8.70 -7.37 -5.97
CA ASP A 61 -8.98 -7.76 -7.35
C ASP A 61 -9.90 -6.79 -8.11
N ARG A 62 -10.63 -5.94 -7.38
CA ARG A 62 -11.45 -4.86 -7.95
C ARG A 62 -10.63 -3.64 -8.38
N TYR A 63 -9.35 -3.59 -8.01
CA TYR A 63 -8.45 -2.51 -8.32
C TYR A 63 -7.45 -2.98 -9.37
N PRO A 64 -7.44 -2.39 -10.57
CA PRO A 64 -6.47 -2.75 -11.60
C PRO A 64 -5.10 -2.21 -11.21
N VAL A 65 -4.31 -3.03 -10.54
CA VAL A 65 -2.91 -2.73 -10.20
C VAL A 65 -2.01 -3.76 -10.87
N ASP A 66 -0.92 -3.28 -11.49
CA ASP A 66 0.04 -4.18 -12.13
C ASP A 66 0.94 -4.87 -11.10
N MET A 67 1.12 -4.26 -9.92
CA MET A 67 2.00 -4.75 -8.86
C MET A 67 1.42 -4.49 -7.47
N ILE A 68 1.58 -5.47 -6.58
CA ILE A 68 1.35 -5.37 -5.15
C ILE A 68 2.70 -5.44 -4.43
N VAL A 69 2.94 -4.49 -3.52
CA VAL A 69 4.14 -4.46 -2.69
C VAL A 69 3.73 -4.76 -1.25
N GLU A 70 4.19 -5.89 -0.72
CA GLU A 70 3.95 -6.30 0.65
C GLU A 70 5.11 -5.85 1.55
N VAL A 71 4.79 -4.94 2.48
CA VAL A 71 5.74 -4.33 3.44
C VAL A 71 5.22 -4.45 4.88
N SER A 72 4.26 -5.34 5.12
CA SER A 72 3.57 -5.53 6.37
C SER A 72 4.05 -6.80 7.09
N HIS A 73 3.14 -7.48 7.78
CA HIS A 73 3.46 -8.71 8.49
C HIS A 73 3.29 -9.92 7.53
N PRO A 74 4.20 -10.92 7.55
CA PRO A 74 4.16 -12.08 6.64
C PRO A 74 2.84 -12.86 6.59
N CYS A 75 1.94 -12.68 7.57
CA CYS A 75 0.61 -13.31 7.56
C CYS A 75 -0.21 -12.94 6.32
N VAL A 76 -0.04 -11.73 5.79
CA VAL A 76 -0.72 -11.30 4.56
C VAL A 76 -0.33 -12.17 3.38
N ILE A 77 0.97 -12.48 3.24
CA ILE A 77 1.47 -13.35 2.17
C ILE A 77 0.96 -14.79 2.33
N TYR A 78 0.97 -15.32 3.55
CA TYR A 78 0.46 -16.68 3.79
C TYR A 78 -1.02 -16.83 3.43
N GLU A 79 -1.83 -15.79 3.63
CA GLU A 79 -3.27 -15.83 3.37
C GLU A 79 -3.63 -15.46 1.91
N PHE A 80 -3.02 -14.40 1.37
CA PHE A 80 -3.43 -13.80 0.08
C PHE A 80 -2.39 -13.91 -1.03
N GLY A 81 -1.15 -14.31 -0.74
CA GLY A 81 -0.06 -14.29 -1.73
C GLY A 81 -0.38 -15.04 -3.01
N HIS A 82 -1.01 -16.22 -2.90
CA HIS A 82 -1.45 -17.00 -4.08
C HIS A 82 -2.49 -16.26 -4.94
N LYS A 83 -3.35 -15.43 -4.34
CA LYS A 83 -4.35 -14.64 -5.08
C LYS A 83 -3.72 -13.40 -5.71
N PHE A 84 -2.75 -12.78 -5.03
CA PHE A 84 -2.02 -11.63 -5.58
C PHE A 84 -1.32 -12.01 -6.88
N ILE A 85 -0.53 -13.09 -6.90
CA ILE A 85 0.20 -13.53 -8.09
C ILE A 85 -0.70 -13.97 -9.26
N GLN A 86 -1.98 -14.21 -9.02
CA GLN A 86 -2.96 -14.51 -10.09
C GLN A 86 -3.45 -13.24 -10.80
N HIS A 87 -3.31 -12.07 -10.18
CA HIS A 87 -3.87 -10.80 -10.69
C HIS A 87 -2.80 -9.73 -10.96
N SER A 88 -1.69 -9.76 -10.23
CA SER A 88 -0.65 -8.73 -10.23
C SER A 88 0.72 -9.34 -9.93
N ASP A 89 1.78 -8.65 -10.33
CA ASP A 89 3.12 -8.96 -9.83
C ASP A 89 3.18 -8.72 -8.31
N LEU A 90 3.98 -9.51 -7.60
CA LEU A 90 4.09 -9.43 -6.15
C LEU A 90 5.54 -9.21 -5.73
N MET A 91 5.80 -8.07 -5.09
CA MET A 91 7.07 -7.77 -4.43
C MET A 91 6.87 -7.96 -2.92
N VAL A 92 7.74 -8.76 -2.29
CA VAL A 92 7.70 -9.05 -0.85
C VAL A 92 9.01 -8.56 -0.22
N ARG A 93 8.91 -7.84 0.90
CA ARG A 93 10.07 -7.48 1.70
C ARG A 93 10.68 -8.75 2.31
N ASP A 94 11.99 -8.91 2.18
CA ASP A 94 12.70 -10.02 2.83
C ASP A 94 12.53 -9.90 4.36
N ILE A 95 12.22 -11.02 5.01
CA ILE A 95 11.78 -11.09 6.42
C ILE A 95 12.97 -11.34 7.33
#